data_AF-A9WT56-F1
#
_entry.id   AF-A9WT56-F1
#
_cell.length_a   1.000
_cell.length_b   1.000
_cell.length_c   1.000
_cell.angle_alpha   90.00
_cell.angle_beta   90.00
_cell.angle_gamma   90.00
#
_symmetry.space_group_name_H-M   'P 1'
#
loop_
_entity.id
_entity.type
_entity.pdbx_description
1 polymer ?
#
loop_
_entity_poly.entity_id
_entity_poly.type
_entity_poly.pdbx_seq_one_letter_code
_entity_poly.pdbx_strand_id
1 'polypeptide(L)'
;MQDFALDFQPLQQPRPLISFGGSSPAAYRIGAAESDVFALWGETLEGTAEQIGSIRQAALDAGRTEAPRIQIAFRPILATTQEKAWQRAEEIATRLEERVKGATVFRHRRSLTEPENSGSQRLLKLAEQGEKFGAALWKKTAQLTGGGNSNALVGTPEIVAEALVEYLKIGVDIISVRGYDTLQDAEDFGNYVIPLVRQEAARLGLDRGQTAAVA
;
A
#
# COMPACT_ATOMS: atom_id res chain seq x y z
N MET A 1 10.42 -24.00 25.98
CA MET A 1 10.70 -23.78 24.55
C MET A 1 12.16 -23.34 24.32
N GLN A 2 13.14 -23.78 25.13
CA GLN A 2 14.55 -23.42 24.88
C GLN A 2 15.26 -24.41 23.93
N ASP A 3 14.71 -25.61 23.75
CA ASP A 3 15.35 -26.68 22.95
C ASP A 3 14.64 -26.95 21.61
N PHE A 4 13.82 -26.01 21.13
CA PHE A 4 13.18 -26.17 19.82
C PHE A 4 14.18 -25.82 18.71
N ALA A 5 14.50 -26.80 17.87
CA ALA A 5 15.36 -26.63 16.70
C ALA A 5 14.59 -26.99 15.43
N LEU A 6 14.91 -26.31 14.33
CA LEU A 6 14.37 -26.64 13.01
C LEU A 6 15.18 -27.79 12.40
N ASP A 7 14.49 -28.86 11.99
CA ASP A 7 15.10 -29.98 11.26
C ASP A 7 15.66 -29.56 9.89
N PHE A 8 15.09 -28.48 9.31
CA PHE A 8 15.51 -27.91 8.04
C PHE A 8 15.71 -26.40 8.16
N GLN A 9 16.86 -25.93 7.73
CA GLN A 9 17.17 -24.50 7.69
C GLN A 9 16.66 -23.88 6.37
N PRO A 10 16.20 -22.62 6.41
CA PRO A 10 15.82 -21.92 5.18
C PRO A 10 17.02 -21.76 4.25
N LEU A 11 16.77 -21.87 2.94
CA LEU A 11 17.81 -21.62 1.93
C LEU A 11 18.34 -20.18 2.02
N GLN A 12 17.43 -19.21 2.18
CA GLN A 12 17.80 -17.81 2.37
C GLN A 12 18.39 -17.58 3.77
N GLN A 13 19.58 -17.00 3.80
CA GLN A 13 20.31 -16.66 5.02
C GLN A 13 20.24 -15.15 5.31
N PRO A 14 20.30 -14.73 6.61
CA PRO A 14 20.25 -15.59 7.79
C PRO A 14 18.85 -16.17 8.05
N ARG A 15 17.81 -15.59 7.44
CA ARG A 15 16.42 -16.05 7.49
C ARG A 15 15.63 -15.45 6.32
N PRO A 16 14.43 -15.96 6.02
CA PRO A 16 13.47 -15.26 5.18
C PRO A 16 13.20 -13.84 5.69
N LEU A 17 12.90 -12.93 4.77
CA LEU A 17 12.50 -11.57 5.13
C LEU A 17 11.12 -11.58 5.80
N ILE A 18 10.97 -10.77 6.83
CA ILE A 18 9.75 -10.62 7.60
C ILE A 18 9.11 -9.28 7.26
N SER A 19 7.87 -9.35 6.76
CA SER A 19 7.02 -8.18 6.58
C SER A 19 6.11 -8.03 7.79
N PHE A 20 5.93 -6.78 8.25
CA PHE A 20 5.04 -6.43 9.35
C PHE A 20 4.17 -5.25 8.93
N GLY A 21 2.92 -5.21 9.38
CA GLY A 21 2.00 -4.12 9.05
C GLY A 21 1.20 -3.63 10.26
N GLY A 22 0.83 -2.36 10.24
CA GLY A 22 -0.02 -1.74 11.25
C GLY A 22 0.28 -0.26 11.42
N SER A 23 -0.73 0.51 11.83
CA SER A 23 -0.63 1.97 11.99
C SER A 23 -0.89 2.44 13.42
N SER A 24 -0.63 1.57 14.41
CA SER A 24 -0.74 1.92 15.83
C SER A 24 0.64 2.24 16.42
N PRO A 25 0.73 3.02 17.51
CA PRO A 25 2.01 3.27 18.18
C PRO A 25 2.72 1.98 18.63
N ALA A 26 1.96 0.95 19.04
CA ALA A 26 2.52 -0.35 19.40
C ALA A 26 3.06 -1.10 18.17
N ALA A 27 2.33 -1.02 17.03
CA ALA A 27 2.76 -1.62 15.77
C ALA A 27 4.06 -0.97 15.26
N TYR A 28 4.20 0.35 15.36
CA TYR A 28 5.45 1.03 14.99
C TYR A 28 6.61 0.57 15.85
N ARG A 29 6.46 0.51 17.19
CA ARG A 29 7.54 0.04 18.08
C ARG A 29 8.01 -1.37 17.74
N ILE A 30 7.09 -2.33 17.64
CA ILE A 30 7.44 -3.74 17.43
C ILE A 30 7.89 -3.96 15.98
N GLY A 31 7.11 -3.49 15.02
CA GLY A 31 7.41 -3.70 13.61
C GLY A 31 8.71 -3.01 13.18
N ALA A 32 8.98 -1.80 13.67
CA ALA A 32 10.23 -1.12 13.35
C ALA A 32 11.46 -1.82 13.96
N ALA A 33 11.33 -2.45 15.13
CA ALA A 33 12.40 -3.20 15.75
C ALA A 33 12.68 -4.55 15.05
N GLU A 34 11.64 -5.27 14.64
CA GLU A 34 11.77 -6.70 14.31
C GLU A 34 11.63 -7.02 12.81
N SER A 35 11.06 -6.12 11.99
CA SER A 35 10.78 -6.41 10.57
C SER A 35 11.91 -5.97 9.64
N ASP A 36 11.92 -6.55 8.43
CA ASP A 36 12.75 -6.09 7.32
C ASP A 36 11.94 -5.22 6.35
N VAL A 37 10.62 -5.42 6.33
CA VAL A 37 9.68 -4.64 5.51
C VAL A 37 8.50 -4.20 6.38
N PHE A 38 8.23 -2.90 6.40
CA PHE A 38 7.06 -2.33 7.06
C PHE A 38 6.00 -1.96 6.02
N ALA A 39 4.86 -2.64 6.07
CA ALA A 39 3.75 -2.48 5.13
C ALA A 39 2.69 -1.51 5.65
N LEU A 40 2.38 -0.52 4.83
CA LEU A 40 1.37 0.52 5.05
C LEU A 40 0.30 0.45 3.95
N TRP A 41 -0.89 0.96 4.27
CA TRP A 41 -1.87 1.24 3.23
C TRP A 41 -1.56 2.58 2.57
N GLY A 42 -1.87 2.67 1.28
CA GLY A 42 -1.79 3.91 0.52
C GLY A 42 -2.65 4.99 1.15
N GLU A 43 -2.09 6.15 1.44
CA GLU A 43 -2.78 7.32 2.00
C GLU A 43 -2.35 8.58 1.27
N THR A 44 -2.57 9.77 1.82
CA THR A 44 -1.99 11.00 1.25
C THR A 44 -0.46 10.99 1.42
N LEU A 45 0.27 11.68 0.55
CA LEU A 45 1.74 11.79 0.64
C LEU A 45 2.21 12.27 2.02
N GLU A 46 1.56 13.31 2.56
CA GLU A 46 1.85 13.84 3.89
C GLU A 46 1.61 12.79 4.98
N GLY A 47 0.46 12.11 4.93
CA GLY A 47 0.12 11.08 5.90
C GLY A 47 1.03 9.86 5.83
N THR A 48 1.47 9.47 4.63
CA THR A 48 2.46 8.41 4.46
C THR A 48 3.83 8.85 4.99
N ALA A 49 4.27 10.08 4.69
CA ALA A 49 5.55 10.60 5.16
C ALA A 49 5.62 10.66 6.70
N GLU A 50 4.53 11.05 7.37
CA GLU A 50 4.39 11.04 8.84
C GLU A 50 4.61 9.62 9.41
N GLN A 51 3.94 8.62 8.83
CA GLN A 51 4.08 7.22 9.26
C GLN A 51 5.50 6.70 9.04
N ILE A 52 6.10 6.99 7.88
CA ILE A 52 7.48 6.62 7.57
C ILE A 52 8.44 7.23 8.59
N GLY A 53 8.28 8.52 8.92
CA GLY A 53 9.07 9.20 9.94
C GLY A 53 8.97 8.51 11.30
N SER A 54 7.74 8.17 11.72
CA SER A 54 7.48 7.47 12.98
C SER A 54 8.14 6.08 13.02
N ILE A 55 8.07 5.32 11.93
CA ILE A 55 8.69 3.98 11.82
C ILE A 55 10.21 4.09 11.87
N ARG A 56 10.80 5.04 11.13
CA ARG A 56 12.26 5.24 11.13
C ARG A 56 12.76 5.66 12.51
N GLN A 57 12.05 6.55 13.20
CA GLN A 57 12.41 6.93 14.57
C GLN A 57 12.31 5.73 15.53
N ALA A 58 11.22 4.95 15.45
CA ALA A 58 11.07 3.76 16.28
C ALA A 58 12.17 2.70 16.03
N ALA A 59 12.65 2.58 14.79
CA ALA A 59 13.78 1.70 14.47
C ALA A 59 15.09 2.19 15.13
N LEU A 60 15.34 3.51 15.10
CA LEU A 60 16.49 4.12 15.77
C LEU A 60 16.41 3.93 17.30
N ASP A 61 15.24 4.16 17.89
CA ASP A 61 15.01 3.98 19.33
C ASP A 61 15.20 2.52 19.77
N ALA A 62 14.94 1.57 18.88
CA ALA A 62 15.20 0.15 19.07
C ALA A 62 16.68 -0.25 18.85
N GLY A 63 17.56 0.71 18.54
CA GLY A 63 18.99 0.49 18.34
C GLY A 63 19.36 -0.11 16.98
N ARG A 64 18.46 -0.05 15.98
CA ARG A 64 18.77 -0.54 14.63
C ARG A 64 19.67 0.43 13.88
N THR A 65 20.63 -0.11 13.15
CA THR A 65 21.45 0.64 12.19
C THR A 65 20.72 0.89 10.87
N GLU A 66 19.78 0.02 10.51
CA GLU A 66 18.97 0.11 9.29
C GLU A 66 17.48 0.00 9.61
N ALA A 67 16.70 0.97 9.13
CA ALA A 67 15.24 0.93 9.23
C ALA A 67 14.66 -0.09 8.23
N PRO A 68 13.48 -0.69 8.52
CA PRO A 68 12.82 -1.57 7.56
C PRO A 68 12.47 -0.82 6.27
N ARG A 69 12.48 -1.56 5.15
CA ARG A 69 12.01 -1.06 3.86
C ARG A 69 10.51 -0.75 3.94
N ILE A 70 10.07 0.31 3.29
CA ILE A 70 8.66 0.71 3.35
C ILE A 70 7.91 0.14 2.15
N GLN A 71 6.86 -0.61 2.43
CA GLN A 71 5.92 -1.12 1.44
C GLN A 71 4.61 -0.36 1.53
N ILE A 72 4.05 0.05 0.39
CA ILE A 72 2.72 0.68 0.31
C ILE A 72 1.81 -0.08 -0.64
N ALA A 73 0.52 -0.12 -0.34
CA ALA A 73 -0.47 -0.82 -1.17
C ALA A 73 -1.51 0.14 -1.77
N PHE A 74 -1.75 0.02 -3.08
CA PHE A 74 -2.77 0.75 -3.83
C PHE A 74 -3.60 -0.17 -4.73
N ARG A 75 -4.78 0.32 -5.12
CA ARG A 75 -5.65 -0.30 -6.13
C ARG A 75 -5.80 0.61 -7.36
N PRO A 76 -4.89 0.56 -8.34
CA PRO A 76 -4.95 1.43 -9.51
C PRO A 76 -6.19 1.13 -10.35
N ILE A 77 -6.77 2.18 -10.94
CA ILE A 77 -7.88 2.14 -11.88
C ILE A 77 -7.42 2.88 -13.13
N LEU A 78 -6.98 2.10 -14.12
CA LEU A 78 -6.37 2.62 -15.34
C LEU A 78 -7.40 2.75 -16.47
N ALA A 79 -7.25 3.79 -17.28
CA ALA A 79 -7.88 3.90 -18.60
C ALA A 79 -7.03 4.74 -19.55
N THR A 80 -7.41 4.77 -20.83
CA THR A 80 -6.70 5.52 -21.88
C THR A 80 -6.84 7.04 -21.77
N THR A 81 -7.87 7.54 -21.08
CA THR A 81 -8.03 8.96 -20.76
C THR A 81 -8.46 9.13 -19.31
N GLN A 82 -8.26 10.32 -18.75
CA GLN A 82 -8.61 10.61 -17.37
C GLN A 82 -10.12 10.47 -17.14
N GLU A 83 -10.95 10.94 -18.07
CA GLU A 83 -12.41 10.85 -18.00
C GLU A 83 -12.86 9.39 -17.94
N LYS A 84 -12.30 8.53 -18.79
CA LYS A 84 -12.61 7.09 -18.80
C LYS A 84 -12.16 6.41 -17.51
N ALA A 85 -11.03 6.82 -16.93
CA ALA A 85 -10.55 6.26 -15.67
C ALA A 85 -11.52 6.59 -14.52
N TRP A 86 -11.98 7.84 -14.47
CA TRP A 86 -12.98 8.25 -13.48
C TRP A 86 -14.35 7.61 -13.70
N GLN A 87 -14.78 7.44 -14.95
CA GLN A 87 -15.99 6.68 -15.27
C GLN A 87 -15.88 5.23 -14.75
N ARG A 88 -14.77 4.55 -15.06
CA ARG A 88 -14.48 3.19 -14.57
C ARG A 88 -14.45 3.14 -13.04
N ALA A 89 -13.92 4.17 -12.39
CA ALA A 89 -13.91 4.27 -10.93
C ALA A 89 -15.34 4.33 -10.36
N GLU A 90 -16.21 5.17 -10.91
CA GLU A 90 -17.62 5.23 -10.48
C GLU A 90 -18.36 3.91 -10.72
N GLU A 91 -18.15 3.25 -11.86
CA GLU A 91 -18.72 1.92 -12.14
C GLU A 91 -18.24 0.87 -11.12
N ILE A 92 -16.98 0.92 -10.71
CA ILE A 92 -16.45 0.08 -9.63
C ILE A 92 -17.13 0.39 -8.30
N ALA A 93 -17.31 1.68 -7.94
CA ALA A 93 -18.02 2.05 -6.72
C ALA A 93 -19.46 1.54 -6.71
N THR A 94 -20.21 1.71 -7.81
CA THR A 94 -21.59 1.20 -7.93
C THR A 94 -21.64 -0.30 -7.70
N ARG A 95 -20.76 -1.09 -8.35
CA ARG A 95 -20.70 -2.54 -8.15
C ARG A 95 -20.34 -2.93 -6.71
N LEU A 96 -19.45 -2.17 -6.05
CA LEU A 96 -19.11 -2.39 -4.64
C LEU A 96 -20.30 -2.10 -3.73
N GLU A 97 -21.03 -1.01 -3.96
CA GLU A 97 -22.23 -0.66 -3.22
C GLU A 97 -23.31 -1.75 -3.34
N GLU A 98 -23.57 -2.24 -4.56
CA GLU A 98 -24.50 -3.34 -4.81
C GLU A 98 -24.08 -4.61 -4.07
N ARG A 99 -22.79 -4.94 -4.12
CA ARG A 99 -22.24 -6.10 -3.41
C ARG A 99 -22.38 -5.96 -1.90
N VAL A 100 -22.15 -4.78 -1.34
CA VAL A 100 -22.31 -4.52 0.10
C VAL A 100 -23.79 -4.57 0.51
N LYS A 101 -24.70 -4.08 -0.33
CA LYS A 101 -26.15 -4.16 -0.11
C LYS A 101 -26.67 -5.60 -0.17
N GLY A 102 -26.17 -6.41 -1.11
CA GLY A 102 -26.57 -7.81 -1.30
C GLY A 102 -25.91 -8.81 -0.34
N ALA A 103 -24.78 -8.45 0.27
CA ALA A 103 -24.04 -9.34 1.17
C ALA A 103 -24.49 -9.20 2.62
N THR A 104 -25.55 -9.90 3.01
CA THR A 104 -25.94 -10.11 4.42
C THR A 104 -24.82 -10.77 5.24
N VAL A 105 -23.93 -11.54 4.61
CA VAL A 105 -22.88 -12.35 5.26
C VAL A 105 -21.63 -11.55 5.63
N PHE A 106 -21.28 -10.48 4.91
CA PHE A 106 -20.09 -9.67 5.23
C PHE A 106 -20.28 -8.77 6.46
N ARG A 107 -21.52 -8.45 6.83
CA ARG A 107 -21.85 -7.63 8.01
C ARG A 107 -21.57 -8.33 9.35
N HIS A 108 -21.41 -9.65 9.38
CA HIS A 108 -21.24 -10.40 10.63
C HIS A 108 -19.78 -10.64 11.05
N ARG A 109 -18.77 -10.31 10.23
CA ARG A 109 -17.35 -10.56 10.56
C ARG A 109 -16.48 -9.31 10.73
N ARG A 110 -16.91 -8.13 10.26
CA ARG A 110 -16.19 -6.85 10.42
C ARG A 110 -17.18 -5.70 10.41
N SER A 111 -17.09 -4.80 11.38
CA SER A 111 -17.78 -3.51 11.31
C SER A 111 -17.16 -2.69 10.18
N LEU A 112 -17.99 -2.28 9.21
CA LEU A 112 -17.56 -1.44 8.08
C LEU A 112 -17.40 0.03 8.51
N THR A 113 -18.05 0.42 9.60
CA THR A 113 -18.03 1.80 10.13
C THR A 113 -17.08 1.96 11.32
N GLU A 114 -16.84 0.88 12.08
CA GLU A 114 -16.00 0.89 13.28
C GLU A 114 -14.93 -0.22 13.23
N PRO A 115 -13.97 -0.14 12.30
CA PRO A 115 -12.92 -1.14 12.19
C PRO A 115 -12.03 -1.11 13.44
N GLU A 116 -11.67 -2.29 13.96
CA GLU A 116 -10.85 -2.41 15.18
C GLU A 116 -9.37 -2.06 14.95
N ASN A 117 -8.92 -2.03 13.70
CA ASN A 117 -7.51 -1.78 13.37
C ASN A 117 -7.24 -0.29 13.09
N SER A 118 -6.13 0.23 13.64
CA SER A 118 -5.78 1.65 13.55
C SER A 118 -5.56 2.14 12.12
N GLY A 119 -5.07 1.29 11.20
CA GLY A 119 -4.92 1.65 9.79
C GLY A 119 -6.26 2.00 9.14
N SER A 120 -7.31 1.25 9.46
CA SER A 120 -8.61 1.42 8.79
C SER A 120 -9.30 2.64 9.37
N GLN A 121 -9.15 2.87 10.68
CA GLN A 121 -9.62 4.07 11.35
C GLN A 121 -8.96 5.32 10.74
N ARG A 122 -7.64 5.26 10.46
CA ARG A 122 -6.92 6.36 9.80
C ARG A 122 -7.47 6.64 8.40
N LEU A 123 -7.69 5.59 7.61
CA LEU A 123 -8.26 5.70 6.27
C LEU A 123 -9.67 6.28 6.25
N LEU A 124 -10.54 5.85 7.16
CA LEU A 124 -11.89 6.38 7.26
C LEU A 124 -11.89 7.86 7.66
N LYS A 125 -11.09 8.25 8.66
CA LYS A 125 -10.92 9.65 9.07
C LYS A 125 -10.36 10.51 7.93
N LEU A 126 -9.41 9.98 7.16
CA LEU A 126 -8.93 10.64 5.96
C LEU A 126 -10.05 10.81 4.92
N ALA A 127 -10.92 9.82 4.74
CA ALA A 127 -12.01 9.88 3.77
C ALA A 127 -13.10 10.90 4.13
N GLU A 128 -13.26 11.28 5.41
CA GLU A 128 -14.15 12.36 5.85
C GLU A 128 -13.69 13.74 5.33
N GLN A 129 -12.40 13.91 5.07
CA GLN A 129 -11.82 15.17 4.56
C GLN A 129 -12.05 15.35 3.04
N GLY A 130 -12.62 14.35 2.37
CA GLY A 130 -12.93 14.36 0.94
C GLY A 130 -12.63 13.02 0.27
N GLU A 131 -13.05 12.90 -1.00
CA GLU A 131 -12.90 11.65 -1.77
C GLU A 131 -11.70 11.67 -2.73
N LYS A 132 -11.30 12.83 -3.23
CA LYS A 132 -10.25 13.01 -4.26
C LYS A 132 -9.11 13.88 -3.73
N PHE A 133 -7.88 13.39 -3.83
CA PHE A 133 -6.68 14.08 -3.35
C PHE A 133 -5.60 14.04 -4.43
N GLY A 134 -5.03 15.20 -4.72
CA GLY A 134 -4.10 15.33 -5.86
C GLY A 134 -4.74 14.89 -7.18
N ALA A 135 -3.90 14.45 -8.13
CA ALA A 135 -4.36 14.10 -9.47
C ALA A 135 -5.03 12.71 -9.58
N ALA A 136 -4.72 11.79 -8.65
CA ALA A 136 -5.04 10.37 -8.82
C ALA A 136 -5.64 9.69 -7.58
N LEU A 137 -5.38 10.18 -6.35
CA LEU A 137 -5.77 9.44 -5.15
C LEU A 137 -7.28 9.54 -4.92
N TRP A 138 -7.94 8.39 -4.91
CA TRP A 138 -9.37 8.26 -4.68
C TRP A 138 -9.67 7.33 -3.52
N LYS A 139 -10.52 7.80 -2.60
CA LYS A 139 -10.76 7.16 -1.29
C LYS A 139 -12.19 6.66 -1.09
N LYS A 140 -13.11 6.89 -2.03
CA LYS A 140 -14.53 6.47 -1.91
C LYS A 140 -14.67 4.97 -1.65
N THR A 141 -13.80 4.18 -2.27
CA THR A 141 -13.69 2.73 -2.07
C THR A 141 -13.36 2.33 -0.63
N ALA A 142 -12.58 3.12 0.11
CA ALA A 142 -12.30 2.87 1.53
C ALA A 142 -13.53 3.07 2.42
N GLN A 143 -14.37 4.07 2.12
CA GLN A 143 -15.65 4.27 2.81
C GLN A 143 -16.60 3.07 2.58
N LEU A 144 -16.62 2.55 1.35
CA LEU A 144 -17.49 1.43 0.98
C LEU A 144 -17.06 0.09 1.60
N THR A 145 -15.77 -0.11 1.86
CA THR A 145 -15.24 -1.41 2.35
C THR A 145 -14.80 -1.40 3.81
N GLY A 146 -14.93 -0.29 4.53
CA GLY A 146 -14.46 -0.16 5.93
C GLY A 146 -12.94 -0.07 6.10
N GLY A 147 -12.28 0.63 5.18
CA GLY A 147 -10.83 0.77 5.12
C GLY A 147 -10.13 -0.45 4.51
N GLY A 148 -8.88 -0.71 4.91
CA GLY A 148 -8.02 -1.73 4.32
C GLY A 148 -7.23 -1.24 3.10
N ASN A 149 -6.68 -2.17 2.32
CA ASN A 149 -6.11 -1.85 1.00
C ASN A 149 -7.24 -1.52 0.02
N SER A 150 -7.74 -0.29 0.11
CA SER A 150 -8.92 0.17 -0.62
C SER A 150 -8.71 1.51 -1.32
N ASN A 151 -7.71 2.29 -0.94
CA ASN A 151 -7.39 3.52 -1.67
C ASN A 151 -6.91 3.21 -3.08
N ALA A 152 -7.43 3.98 -4.03
CA ALA A 152 -7.20 3.79 -5.46
C ALA A 152 -6.38 4.93 -6.06
N LEU A 153 -5.59 4.61 -7.09
CA LEU A 153 -4.96 5.61 -7.96
C LEU A 153 -5.67 5.57 -9.30
N VAL A 154 -6.42 6.62 -9.63
CA VAL A 154 -7.31 6.68 -10.79
C VAL A 154 -6.70 7.61 -11.83
N GLY A 155 -6.49 7.12 -13.05
CA GLY A 155 -5.98 7.96 -14.13
C GLY A 155 -5.47 7.18 -15.33
N THR A 156 -4.74 7.88 -16.20
CA THR A 156 -3.95 7.25 -17.26
C THR A 156 -2.69 6.60 -16.66
N PRO A 157 -2.02 5.70 -17.40
CA PRO A 157 -0.77 5.10 -16.95
C PRO A 157 0.28 6.14 -16.50
N GLU A 158 0.37 7.27 -17.20
CA GLU A 158 1.30 8.37 -16.91
C GLU A 158 0.96 9.04 -15.57
N ILE A 159 -0.31 9.43 -15.38
CA ILE A 159 -0.77 10.06 -14.12
C ILE A 159 -0.54 9.12 -12.92
N VAL A 160 -0.84 7.83 -13.09
CA VAL A 160 -0.62 6.85 -12.01
C VAL A 160 0.87 6.64 -11.76
N ALA A 161 1.71 6.58 -12.81
CA ALA A 161 3.15 6.47 -12.65
C ALA A 161 3.75 7.68 -11.92
N GLU A 162 3.37 8.89 -12.29
CA GLU A 162 3.77 10.13 -11.61
C GLU A 162 3.40 10.10 -10.13
N ALA A 163 2.16 9.72 -9.81
CA ALA A 163 1.71 9.61 -8.43
C ALA A 163 2.53 8.58 -7.63
N LEU A 164 2.87 7.43 -8.22
CA LEU A 164 3.69 6.40 -7.57
C LEU A 164 5.12 6.88 -7.33
N VAL A 165 5.70 7.66 -8.25
CA VAL A 165 7.03 8.25 -8.10
C VAL A 165 7.09 9.23 -6.92
N GLU A 166 6.03 9.98 -6.64
CA GLU A 166 5.97 10.84 -5.45
C GLU A 166 6.08 10.03 -4.14
N TYR A 167 5.54 8.82 -4.09
CA TYR A 167 5.74 7.93 -2.94
C TYR A 167 7.17 7.42 -2.82
N LEU A 168 7.85 7.16 -3.95
CA LEU A 168 9.27 6.80 -3.95
C LEU A 168 10.13 7.94 -3.37
N LYS A 169 9.82 9.19 -3.70
CA LYS A 169 10.54 10.38 -3.20
C LYS A 169 10.50 10.50 -1.67
N ILE A 170 9.37 10.17 -1.04
CA ILE A 170 9.24 10.18 0.43
C ILE A 170 9.80 8.90 1.09
N GLY A 171 10.32 7.97 0.28
CA GLY A 171 11.05 6.80 0.72
C GLY A 171 10.21 5.56 0.92
N VAL A 172 9.16 5.38 0.10
CA VAL A 172 8.59 4.05 -0.18
C VAL A 172 9.55 3.27 -1.07
N ASP A 173 9.77 2.00 -0.74
CA ASP A 173 10.70 1.11 -1.45
C ASP A 173 9.99 -0.01 -2.22
N ILE A 174 8.76 -0.37 -1.83
CA ILE A 174 7.98 -1.46 -2.43
C ILE A 174 6.55 -0.99 -2.68
N ILE A 175 6.06 -1.16 -3.90
CA ILE A 175 4.69 -0.82 -4.28
C ILE A 175 3.94 -2.11 -4.54
N SER A 176 2.89 -2.35 -3.75
CA SER A 176 1.98 -3.48 -3.92
C SER A 176 0.70 -3.04 -4.60
N VAL A 177 0.36 -3.71 -5.68
CA VAL A 177 -0.79 -3.38 -6.51
C VAL A 177 -1.80 -4.51 -6.48
N ARG A 178 -3.06 -4.14 -6.27
CA ARG A 178 -4.19 -5.08 -6.40
C ARG A 178 -5.34 -4.41 -7.13
N GLY A 179 -5.55 -4.80 -8.38
CA GLY A 179 -6.68 -4.38 -9.19
C GLY A 179 -8.06 -4.77 -8.65
N TYR A 180 -9.09 -4.39 -9.38
CA TYR A 180 -10.47 -4.85 -9.20
C TYR A 180 -10.79 -6.00 -10.15
N ASP A 181 -10.12 -6.06 -11.30
CA ASP A 181 -10.07 -7.20 -12.21
C ASP A 181 -8.63 -7.74 -12.20
N THR A 182 -8.37 -8.72 -11.34
CA THR A 182 -7.00 -9.10 -10.92
C THR A 182 -6.07 -9.40 -12.08
N LEU A 183 -6.53 -10.13 -13.11
CA LEU A 183 -5.69 -10.53 -14.22
C LEU A 183 -5.45 -9.36 -15.18
N GLN A 184 -6.53 -8.75 -15.69
CA GLN A 184 -6.41 -7.65 -16.64
C GLN A 184 -5.68 -6.45 -16.06
N ASP A 185 -5.98 -6.09 -14.80
CA ASP A 185 -5.32 -4.96 -14.14
C ASP A 185 -3.83 -5.25 -13.89
N ALA A 186 -3.44 -6.50 -13.67
CA ALA A 186 -2.03 -6.87 -13.54
C ALA A 186 -1.30 -6.78 -14.88
N GLU A 187 -1.92 -7.21 -15.98
CA GLU A 187 -1.38 -7.06 -17.33
C GLU A 187 -1.23 -5.59 -17.72
N ASP A 188 -2.30 -4.79 -17.55
CA ASP A 188 -2.28 -3.36 -17.88
C ASP A 188 -1.22 -2.61 -17.04
N PHE A 189 -1.17 -2.89 -15.74
CA PHE A 189 -0.18 -2.26 -14.87
C PHE A 189 1.25 -2.66 -15.26
N GLY A 190 1.47 -3.94 -15.56
CA GLY A 190 2.76 -4.47 -16.00
C GLY A 190 3.24 -3.87 -17.31
N ASN A 191 2.33 -3.73 -18.29
CA ASN A 191 2.65 -3.22 -19.62
C ASN A 191 2.81 -1.71 -19.67
N TYR A 192 1.97 -0.96 -18.94
CA TYR A 192 1.86 0.50 -19.13
C TYR A 192 2.40 1.33 -17.96
N VAL A 193 2.38 0.82 -16.71
CA VAL A 193 2.78 1.64 -15.54
C VAL A 193 4.19 1.32 -15.08
N ILE A 194 4.54 0.03 -14.94
CA ILE A 194 5.88 -0.38 -14.46
C ILE A 194 7.02 0.25 -15.28
N PRO A 195 6.98 0.27 -16.63
CA PRO A 195 8.04 0.88 -17.43
C PRO A 195 8.20 2.38 -17.14
N LEU A 196 7.09 3.12 -17.02
CA LEU A 196 7.08 4.56 -16.76
C LEU A 196 7.66 4.87 -15.37
N VAL A 197 7.25 4.13 -14.34
CA VAL A 197 7.77 4.29 -12.98
C VAL A 197 9.27 4.01 -12.95
N ARG A 198 9.74 2.93 -13.59
CA ARG A 198 11.17 2.59 -13.64
C ARG A 198 11.99 3.66 -14.37
N GLN A 199 11.49 4.13 -15.52
CA GLN A 199 12.15 5.18 -16.29
C GLN A 199 12.31 6.46 -15.45
N GLU A 200 11.24 6.88 -14.79
CA GLU A 200 11.24 8.11 -14.01
C GLU A 200 12.05 7.96 -12.71
N ALA A 201 11.96 6.81 -12.04
CA ALA A 201 12.79 6.51 -10.87
C ALA A 201 14.29 6.52 -11.22
N ALA A 202 14.67 5.92 -12.36
CA ALA A 202 16.05 5.96 -12.85
C ALA A 202 16.49 7.39 -13.18
N ARG A 203 15.65 8.18 -13.86
CA ARG A 203 15.91 9.58 -14.18
C ARG A 203 16.16 10.44 -12.94
N LEU A 204 15.45 10.14 -11.85
CA LEU A 204 15.55 10.86 -10.58
C LEU A 204 16.59 10.29 -9.61
N GLY A 205 17.29 9.21 -9.96
CA GLY A 205 18.22 8.52 -9.05
C GLY A 205 17.53 7.87 -7.85
N LEU A 206 16.24 7.55 -7.98
CA LEU A 206 15.43 6.85 -6.98
C LEU A 206 15.53 5.33 -7.09
N ASP A 207 16.27 4.82 -8.09
CA ASP A 207 16.59 3.40 -8.21
C ASP A 207 17.56 2.99 -7.09
N ARG A 208 16.99 2.75 -5.92
CA ARG A 208 17.66 2.13 -4.77
C ARG A 208 17.81 0.67 -5.14
N GLY A 209 18.85 0.39 -5.91
CA GLY A 209 19.00 -0.82 -6.70
C GLY A 209 18.64 -2.10 -5.96
N GLN A 210 18.32 -3.13 -6.75
CA GLN A 210 18.28 -4.51 -6.29
C GLN A 210 19.56 -4.81 -5.50
N THR A 211 19.49 -4.75 -4.18
CA THR A 211 20.47 -5.39 -3.32
C THR A 211 20.46 -6.85 -3.74
N ALA A 212 21.59 -7.26 -4.30
CA ALA A 212 21.85 -8.50 -5.00
C ALA A 212 20.86 -9.62 -4.68
N ALA A 213 20.19 -10.16 -5.71
CA ALA A 213 19.87 -11.57 -5.70
C ALA A 213 21.21 -12.30 -5.46
N VAL A 214 21.40 -12.75 -4.23
CA VAL A 214 22.57 -13.53 -3.82
C VAL A 214 22.59 -14.76 -4.71
N ALA A 215 23.64 -14.84 -5.53
CA ALA A 215 23.99 -16.01 -6.33
C ALA A 215 24.34 -17.20 -5.42
#